data_AF-A0A9W8Z6N5-F1
#
_entry.id   AF-A0A9W8Z6N5-F1
#
_cell.length_a   1.000
_cell.length_b   1.000
_cell.length_c   1.000
_cell.angle_alpha   90.00
_cell.angle_beta   90.00
_cell.angle_gamma   90.00
#
_symmetry.space_group_name_H-M   'P 1'
#
loop_
_entity.id
_entity.type
_entity.pdbx_description
1 polymer ?
#
loop_
_entity_poly.entity_id
_entity_poly.type
_entity_poly.pdbx_seq_one_letter_code
_entity_poly.pdbx_strand_id
1 'polypeptide(L)'
;MQALTVYILVRLQEGETPDNNHDVLLLSTLFIVACTLNEQVNFGLCIARSGLYSGPTRHDWIFEESRRRLALVYQILKMLFSLDPATSCTDPDGFLLAPLPAKKQLWEASDAEIWMVERSRDGPVSSVFGVLTGGQMVRLQEQQIIMPNEVGFPSGLDEEESARNWQEWCAGMDGLGALVTLATSLSAA
;
A
#
# COMPACT_ATOMS: atom_id res chain seq x y z
N MET A 1 4.81 -3.52 -14.16
CA MET A 1 3.81 -3.03 -13.20
C MET A 1 3.65 -1.52 -13.25
N GLN A 2 4.63 -0.71 -12.84
CA GLN A 2 4.52 0.77 -12.86
C GLN A 2 4.12 1.35 -14.23
N ALA A 3 4.67 0.85 -15.34
CA ALA A 3 4.27 1.29 -16.69
C ALA A 3 2.79 1.00 -17.01
N LEU A 4 2.27 -0.16 -16.58
CA LEU A 4 0.84 -0.49 -16.74
C LEU A 4 -0.02 0.48 -15.91
N THR A 5 0.41 0.82 -14.70
CA THR A 5 -0.25 1.81 -13.84
C THR A 5 -0.31 3.18 -14.49
N VAL A 6 0.81 3.66 -15.05
CA VAL A 6 0.85 4.95 -15.76
C VAL A 6 -0.12 4.93 -16.94
N TYR A 7 -0.15 3.84 -17.71
CA TYR A 7 -1.09 3.71 -18.82
C TYR A 7 -2.55 3.71 -18.35
N ILE A 8 -2.89 3.01 -17.27
CA ILE A 8 -4.22 3.06 -16.64
C ILE A 8 -4.58 4.50 -16.24
N LEU A 9 -3.68 5.23 -15.60
CA LEU A 9 -3.93 6.62 -15.19
C LEU A 9 -4.16 7.54 -16.39
N VAL A 10 -3.41 7.38 -17.47
CA VAL A 10 -3.61 8.13 -18.71
C VAL A 10 -4.99 7.83 -19.30
N ARG A 11 -5.39 6.56 -19.37
CA ARG A 11 -6.71 6.14 -19.85
C ARG A 11 -7.84 6.70 -19.00
N LEU A 12 -7.70 6.69 -17.67
CA LEU A 12 -8.66 7.31 -16.76
C LEU A 12 -8.77 8.82 -16.96
N GLN A 13 -7.66 9.50 -17.26
CA GLN A 13 -7.64 10.93 -17.54
C GLN A 13 -8.28 11.28 -18.90
N GLU A 14 -8.08 10.43 -19.92
CA GLU A 14 -8.68 10.60 -21.25
C GLU A 14 -10.21 10.50 -21.22
N GLY A 15 -10.76 9.72 -20.29
CA GLY A 15 -12.20 9.51 -20.15
C GLY A 15 -12.75 8.48 -21.15
N GLU A 16 -14.05 8.57 -21.46
CA GLU A 16 -14.69 7.61 -22.35
C GLU A 16 -14.25 7.80 -23.81
N THR A 17 -13.71 6.75 -24.41
CA THR A 17 -13.26 6.72 -25.81
C THR A 17 -13.86 5.52 -26.56
N PRO A 18 -13.90 5.54 -27.89
CA PRO A 18 -14.34 4.38 -28.68
C PRO A 18 -13.52 3.10 -28.44
N ASP A 19 -12.28 3.25 -27.95
CA ASP A 19 -11.32 2.15 -27.71
C ASP A 19 -11.36 1.59 -26.28
N ASN A 20 -12.40 1.90 -25.51
CA ASN A 20 -12.58 1.42 -24.12
C ASN A 20 -12.69 -0.11 -23.99
N ASN A 21 -12.89 -0.82 -25.10
CA ASN A 21 -12.83 -2.29 -25.15
C ASN A 21 -11.46 -2.86 -24.71
N HIS A 22 -10.39 -2.06 -24.74
CA HIS A 22 -9.06 -2.46 -24.28
C HIS A 22 -8.85 -2.28 -22.76
N ASP A 23 -9.71 -1.51 -22.08
CA ASP A 23 -9.53 -1.21 -20.66
C ASP A 23 -9.67 -2.47 -19.79
N VAL A 24 -10.61 -3.36 -20.16
CA VAL A 24 -10.76 -4.67 -19.51
C VAL A 24 -9.49 -5.51 -19.67
N LEU A 25 -8.90 -5.56 -20.87
CA LEU A 25 -7.67 -6.32 -21.13
C LEU A 25 -6.49 -5.75 -20.35
N LEU A 26 -6.42 -4.43 -20.21
CA LEU A 26 -5.41 -3.74 -19.42
C LEU A 26 -5.53 -4.09 -17.93
N LEU A 27 -6.74 -4.05 -17.37
CA LEU A 27 -7.01 -4.43 -15.98
C LEU A 27 -6.74 -5.92 -15.74
N SER A 28 -7.14 -6.80 -16.66
CA SER A 28 -6.83 -8.24 -16.58
C SER A 28 -5.32 -8.51 -16.64
N THR A 29 -4.59 -7.82 -17.50
CA THR A 29 -3.14 -7.95 -17.62
C THR A 29 -2.45 -7.53 -16.33
N LEU A 30 -2.88 -6.40 -15.76
CA LEU A 30 -2.39 -5.94 -14.47
C LEU A 30 -2.61 -6.99 -13.39
N PHE A 31 -3.82 -7.53 -13.30
CA PHE A 31 -4.19 -8.53 -12.30
C PHE A 31 -3.33 -9.78 -12.42
N ILE A 32 -3.20 -10.34 -13.63
CA ILE A 32 -2.38 -11.54 -13.88
C ILE A 32 -0.92 -11.29 -13.48
N VAL A 33 -0.34 -10.17 -13.91
CA VAL A 33 1.05 -9.84 -13.59
C VAL A 33 1.24 -9.64 -12.08
N ALA A 34 0.29 -8.99 -11.39
CA ALA A 34 0.34 -8.83 -9.93
C ALA A 34 0.32 -10.19 -9.21
N CYS A 35 -0.61 -11.07 -9.60
CA CYS A 35 -0.72 -12.42 -9.06
C CYS A 35 0.55 -13.24 -9.26
N THR A 36 1.05 -13.32 -10.50
CA THR A 36 2.27 -14.07 -10.81
C THR A 36 3.49 -13.53 -10.04
N LEU A 37 3.59 -12.22 -9.85
CA LEU A 37 4.67 -11.64 -9.04
C LEU A 37 4.54 -12.02 -7.57
N ASN A 38 3.33 -12.04 -7.00
CA ASN A 38 3.13 -12.43 -5.60
C ASN A 38 3.47 -13.91 -5.37
N GLU A 39 3.11 -14.78 -6.31
CA GLU A 39 3.48 -16.21 -6.28
C GLU A 39 4.99 -16.41 -6.30
N GLN A 40 5.73 -15.68 -7.15
CA GLN A 40 7.18 -15.82 -7.25
C GLN A 40 7.94 -15.35 -6.00
N VAL A 41 7.36 -14.42 -5.23
CA VAL A 41 7.98 -13.86 -4.02
C VAL A 41 7.54 -14.63 -2.76
N ASN A 42 6.93 -15.82 -2.91
CA ASN A 42 6.41 -16.67 -1.82
C ASN A 42 5.43 -15.95 -0.89
N PHE A 43 4.80 -14.87 -1.36
CA PHE A 43 3.81 -14.11 -0.62
C PHE A 43 2.41 -14.63 -0.93
N GLY A 44 2.10 -15.86 -0.49
CA GLY A 44 0.74 -16.44 -0.47
C GLY A 44 -0.19 -16.09 -1.65
N LEU A 45 -1.49 -15.95 -1.36
CA LEU A 45 -2.53 -15.52 -2.31
C LEU A 45 -2.20 -14.16 -2.94
N CYS A 46 -2.81 -13.81 -4.08
CA CYS A 46 -2.65 -12.50 -4.75
C CYS A 46 -2.93 -11.27 -3.84
N ILE A 47 -3.54 -11.49 -2.67
CA ILE A 47 -4.00 -10.50 -1.71
C ILE A 47 -3.05 -10.36 -0.51
N ALA A 48 -1.98 -11.16 -0.44
CA ALA A 48 -1.09 -11.14 0.72
C ALA A 48 -0.48 -9.74 0.91
N ARG A 49 -0.58 -9.21 2.13
CA ARG A 49 -0.05 -7.89 2.51
C ARG A 49 1.48 -7.92 2.47
N SER A 50 2.07 -7.85 1.28
CA SER A 50 3.51 -7.61 1.11
C SER A 50 3.83 -6.22 1.59
N GLY A 51 4.45 -6.14 2.76
CA GLY A 51 4.98 -4.88 3.24
C GLY A 51 5.64 -4.91 4.61
N LEU A 52 5.85 -6.08 5.21
CA LEU A 52 6.70 -6.20 6.38
C LEU A 52 8.09 -6.72 6.08
N TYR A 53 8.23 -7.55 5.05
CA TYR A 53 9.54 -8.05 4.66
C TYR A 53 10.32 -6.91 4.03
N SER A 54 11.14 -6.26 4.84
CA SER A 54 12.17 -5.35 4.38
C SER A 54 13.40 -6.21 4.14
N GLY A 55 13.56 -6.74 2.92
CA GLY A 55 14.68 -7.63 2.59
C GLY A 55 16.04 -7.09 3.06
N PRO A 56 17.04 -7.97 3.25
CA PRO A 56 18.28 -7.63 3.93
C PRO A 56 19.11 -6.59 3.15
N THR A 57 18.94 -6.53 1.83
CA THR A 57 19.64 -5.58 0.97
C THR A 57 18.76 -4.39 0.58
N ARG A 58 19.39 -3.26 0.22
CA ARG A 58 18.69 -2.09 -0.34
C ARG A 58 17.87 -2.45 -1.58
N HIS A 59 18.35 -3.35 -2.42
CA HIS A 59 17.65 -3.76 -3.66
C HIS A 59 16.35 -4.51 -3.33
N ASP A 60 16.42 -5.47 -2.41
CA ASP A 60 15.23 -6.20 -1.95
C ASP A 60 14.22 -5.26 -1.30
N TRP A 61 14.72 -4.32 -0.48
CA TRP A 61 13.85 -3.32 0.13
C TRP A 61 13.21 -2.38 -0.87
N ILE A 62 13.96 -1.86 -1.86
CA ILE A 62 13.41 -0.99 -2.91
C ILE A 62 12.32 -1.74 -3.69
N PHE A 63 12.54 -3.01 -3.99
CA PHE A 63 11.54 -3.84 -4.66
C PHE A 63 10.26 -3.96 -3.83
N GLU A 64 10.37 -4.29 -2.56
CA GLU A 64 9.21 -4.43 -1.64
C GLU A 64 8.50 -3.10 -1.38
N GLU A 65 9.25 -2.01 -1.20
CA GLU A 65 8.69 -0.67 -1.03
C GLU A 65 7.99 -0.19 -2.30
N SER A 66 8.54 -0.49 -3.48
CA SER A 66 7.91 -0.19 -4.77
C SER A 66 6.60 -0.95 -4.95
N ARG A 67 6.56 -2.22 -4.53
CA ARG A 67 5.33 -3.03 -4.52
C ARG A 67 4.30 -2.45 -3.57
N ARG A 68 4.69 -2.06 -2.35
CA ARG A 68 3.81 -1.45 -1.35
C ARG A 68 3.19 -0.14 -1.84
N ARG A 69 4.03 0.77 -2.34
CA ARG A 69 3.59 2.06 -2.90
C ARG A 69 2.65 1.87 -4.08
N LEU A 70 2.92 0.89 -4.94
CA LEU A 70 2.05 0.58 -6.06
C LEU A 70 0.70 -0.03 -5.63
N ALA A 71 0.72 -0.97 -4.70
CA ALA A 71 -0.50 -1.55 -4.15
C ALA A 71 -1.39 -0.48 -3.50
N LEU A 72 -0.78 0.47 -2.79
CA LEU A 72 -1.47 1.61 -2.20
C LEU A 72 -2.17 2.49 -3.26
N VAL A 73 -1.49 2.79 -4.37
CA VAL A 73 -2.09 3.53 -5.49
C VAL A 73 -3.31 2.78 -6.03
N TYR A 74 -3.24 1.46 -6.19
CA TYR A 74 -4.38 0.66 -6.64
C TYR A 74 -5.54 0.63 -5.65
N GLN A 75 -5.26 0.53 -4.34
CA GLN A 75 -6.29 0.65 -3.31
C GLN A 75 -6.99 2.00 -3.38
N ILE A 76 -6.23 3.09 -3.56
CA ILE A 76 -6.78 4.44 -3.74
C ILE A 76 -7.63 4.54 -5.00
N LEU A 77 -7.16 4.03 -6.12
CA LEU A 77 -7.94 4.05 -7.36
C LEU A 77 -9.20 3.19 -7.27
N LYS A 78 -9.18 2.05 -6.55
CA LYS A 78 -10.36 1.20 -6.32
C LYS A 78 -11.44 1.92 -5.49
N MET A 79 -11.05 2.85 -4.61
CA MET A 79 -12.01 3.70 -3.89
C MET A 79 -12.72 4.71 -4.81
N LEU A 80 -12.11 5.07 -5.94
CA LEU A 80 -12.63 6.08 -6.87
C LEU A 80 -13.28 5.48 -8.11
N PHE A 81 -12.82 4.31 -8.56
CA PHE A 81 -13.20 3.67 -9.80
C PHE A 81 -13.43 2.18 -9.62
N SER A 82 -14.35 1.61 -10.38
CA SER A 82 -14.54 0.16 -10.47
C SER A 82 -13.40 -0.48 -11.27
N LEU A 83 -12.35 -0.91 -10.56
CA LEU A 83 -11.19 -1.55 -11.16
C LEU A 83 -11.28 -3.08 -11.21
N ASP A 84 -12.34 -3.67 -10.67
CA ASP A 84 -12.45 -5.13 -10.60
C ASP A 84 -12.54 -5.72 -12.01
N PRO A 85 -11.60 -6.59 -12.42
CA PRO A 85 -11.75 -7.42 -13.60
C PRO A 85 -12.73 -8.56 -13.27
N ALA A 86 -13.99 -8.23 -12.98
CA ALA A 86 -15.15 -9.08 -12.75
C ALA A 86 -15.06 -10.22 -11.71
N THR A 87 -13.90 -10.61 -11.19
CA THR A 87 -13.75 -11.65 -10.16
C THR A 87 -12.39 -11.52 -9.48
N SER A 88 -12.36 -11.77 -8.16
CA SER A 88 -11.18 -12.02 -7.33
C SER A 88 -10.32 -10.83 -6.89
N CYS A 89 -10.83 -10.02 -5.96
CA CYS A 89 -10.06 -9.50 -4.83
C CYS A 89 -11.05 -9.28 -3.67
N THR A 90 -11.14 -10.24 -2.74
CA THR A 90 -11.89 -10.04 -1.49
C THR A 90 -11.18 -8.94 -0.71
N ASP A 91 -11.87 -7.84 -0.43
CA ASP A 91 -11.29 -6.76 0.36
C ASP A 91 -10.94 -7.29 1.76
N PRO A 92 -9.69 -7.12 2.24
CA PRO A 92 -9.28 -7.70 3.51
C PRO A 92 -10.01 -7.00 4.66
N ASP A 93 -10.53 -7.81 5.59
CA ASP A 93 -11.36 -7.34 6.71
C ASP A 93 -10.72 -6.19 7.50
N GLY A 94 -11.47 -5.08 7.63
CA GLY A 94 -11.23 -4.00 8.60
C GLY A 94 -10.27 -2.87 8.19
N PHE A 95 -9.51 -2.99 7.09
CA PHE A 95 -8.58 -1.94 6.65
C PHE A 95 -8.99 -1.27 5.35
N LEU A 96 -8.86 0.05 5.35
CA LEU A 96 -8.97 0.85 4.14
C LEU A 96 -7.66 0.83 3.35
N LEU A 97 -6.54 1.11 4.04
CA LEU A 97 -5.21 1.25 3.44
C LEU A 97 -4.17 0.59 4.33
N ALA A 98 -3.54 -0.50 3.88
CA ALA A 98 -2.45 -1.14 4.61
C ALA A 98 -1.61 -2.07 3.72
N PRO A 99 -0.30 -2.21 3.99
CA PRO A 99 0.50 -1.36 4.88
C PRO A 99 0.88 -0.03 4.20
N LEU A 100 1.06 1.03 5.00
CA LEU A 100 1.45 2.34 4.51
C LEU A 100 2.94 2.39 4.13
N PRO A 101 3.32 3.25 3.17
CA PRO A 101 4.68 3.41 2.70
C PRO A 101 5.63 3.93 3.78
N ALA A 102 6.92 3.68 3.55
CA ALA A 102 7.99 4.13 4.42
C ALA A 102 8.28 5.63 4.27
N LYS A 103 9.04 6.17 5.23
CA LYS A 103 9.48 7.57 5.28
C LYS A 103 10.20 8.00 4.00
N LYS A 104 9.97 9.25 3.60
CA LYS A 104 10.59 9.91 2.44
C LYS A 104 12.11 9.77 2.46
N GLN A 105 12.74 9.93 3.63
CA GLN A 105 14.19 9.84 3.78
C GLN A 105 14.72 8.45 3.41
N LEU A 106 13.97 7.38 3.71
CA LEU A 106 14.32 6.02 3.32
C LEU A 106 14.12 5.80 1.81
N TRP A 107 13.01 6.30 1.27
CA TRP A 107 12.67 6.14 -0.15
C TRP A 107 13.61 6.91 -1.08
N GLU A 108 13.97 8.13 -0.71
CA GLU A 108 14.80 9.04 -1.51
C GLU A 108 16.31 8.89 -1.23
N ALA A 109 16.72 7.91 -0.42
CA ALA A 109 18.13 7.67 -0.14
C ALA A 109 18.91 7.37 -1.44
N SER A 110 19.90 8.22 -1.75
CA SER A 110 20.65 8.16 -3.02
C SER A 110 21.47 6.89 -3.19
N ASP A 111 22.02 6.37 -2.09
CA ASP A 111 22.92 5.24 -2.07
C ASP A 111 22.65 4.29 -0.89
N ALA A 112 23.40 3.19 -0.86
CA ALA A 112 23.25 2.16 0.17
C ALA A 112 23.69 2.62 1.56
N GLU A 113 24.67 3.53 1.67
CA GLU A 113 25.19 3.99 2.96
C GLU A 113 24.16 4.90 3.65
N ILE A 114 23.62 5.89 2.92
CA ILE A 114 22.56 6.76 3.43
C ILE A 114 21.32 5.93 3.77
N TRP A 115 20.94 4.99 2.91
CA TRP A 115 19.79 4.12 3.17
C TRP A 115 19.97 3.29 4.45
N MET A 116 21.16 2.73 4.68
CA MET A 116 21.46 1.96 5.90
C MET A 116 21.38 2.84 7.16
N VAL A 117 21.91 4.07 7.09
CA VAL A 117 21.83 5.04 8.20
C VAL A 117 20.38 5.37 8.52
N GLU A 118 19.57 5.73 7.52
CA GLU A 118 18.15 6.04 7.76
C GLU A 118 17.37 4.80 8.24
N ARG A 119 17.69 3.60 7.74
CA ARG A 119 17.07 2.35 8.19
C ARG A 119 17.41 2.04 9.63
N SER A 120 18.64 2.32 10.07
CA SER A 120 19.03 2.14 11.47
C SER A 120 18.32 3.12 12.43
N ARG A 121 17.96 4.31 11.95
CA ARG A 121 17.22 5.32 12.73
C ARG A 121 15.77 4.94 12.96
N ASP A 122 15.17 4.18 12.04
CA ASP A 122 13.79 3.68 12.15
C ASP A 122 13.65 2.51 13.14
N GLY A 123 14.77 2.04 13.72
CA GLY A 123 14.82 0.99 14.73
C GLY A 123 14.77 -0.43 14.14
N PRO A 124 14.89 -1.47 15.00
CA PRO A 124 14.90 -2.87 14.56
C PRO A 124 13.54 -3.35 14.03
N VAL A 125 12.45 -2.71 14.43
CA VAL A 125 11.10 -2.94 13.91
C VAL A 125 10.64 -1.63 13.27
N SER A 126 10.66 -1.59 11.94
CA SER A 126 10.05 -0.48 11.19
C SER A 126 8.60 -0.35 11.65
N SER A 127 8.23 0.81 12.18
CA SER A 127 6.84 1.09 12.52
C SER A 127 6.01 1.11 11.23
N VAL A 128 5.30 0.03 10.96
CA VAL A 128 4.42 -0.06 9.80
C VAL A 128 3.04 0.42 10.23
N PHE A 129 2.47 1.33 9.45
CA PHE A 129 1.16 1.92 9.75
C PHE A 129 0.10 1.37 8.80
N GLY A 130 -1.15 1.45 9.20
CA GLY A 130 -2.33 1.15 8.39
C GLY A 130 -3.49 2.04 8.78
N VAL A 131 -4.47 2.17 7.90
CA VAL A 131 -5.71 2.90 8.17
C VAL A 131 -6.88 1.93 8.12
N LEU A 132 -7.68 1.93 9.20
CA LEU A 132 -8.90 1.15 9.31
C LEU A 132 -10.00 1.72 8.40
N THR A 133 -11.03 0.93 8.11
CA THR A 133 -12.22 1.40 7.37
C THR A 133 -12.90 2.61 8.02
N GLY A 134 -12.77 2.77 9.35
CA GLY A 134 -13.23 3.95 10.08
C GLY A 134 -12.30 5.17 10.02
N GLY A 135 -11.25 5.16 9.18
CA GLY A 135 -10.30 6.28 9.04
C GLY A 135 -9.25 6.41 10.16
N GLN A 136 -9.33 5.56 11.18
CA GLN A 136 -8.37 5.54 12.29
C GLN A 136 -7.02 4.96 11.84
N MET A 137 -5.91 5.62 12.21
CA MET A 137 -4.57 5.14 11.91
C MET A 137 -4.05 4.25 13.03
N VAL A 138 -3.69 3.03 12.67
CA VAL A 138 -3.12 2.03 13.57
C VAL A 138 -1.65 1.81 13.24
N ARG A 139 -0.85 1.60 14.28
CA ARG A 139 0.49 1.03 14.14
C ARG A 139 0.37 -0.48 14.15
N LEU A 140 0.81 -1.13 13.08
CA LEU A 140 0.74 -2.57 12.91
C LEU A 140 1.94 -3.25 13.56
N GLN A 141 1.67 -4.28 14.36
CA GLN A 141 2.70 -5.16 14.91
C GLN A 141 2.97 -6.33 13.96
N GLU A 142 4.21 -6.84 13.97
CA GLU A 142 4.67 -7.92 13.09
C GLU A 142 3.77 -9.18 13.18
N GLN A 143 3.30 -9.52 14.38
CA GLN A 143 2.38 -10.65 14.60
C GLN A 143 0.97 -10.48 13.98
N GLN A 144 0.45 -9.25 13.88
CA GLN A 144 -0.90 -8.98 13.35
C GLN A 144 -0.98 -9.06 11.82
N ILE A 145 0.17 -9.13 11.14
CA ILE A 145 0.26 -9.13 9.68
C ILE A 145 0.60 -10.51 9.13
N ILE A 146 1.30 -11.34 9.92
CA ILE A 146 1.62 -12.73 9.54
C ILE A 146 0.39 -13.65 9.73
N MET A 147 -0.46 -13.37 10.73
CA MET A 147 -1.66 -14.18 11.05
C MET A 147 -2.91 -13.31 11.30
N PRO A 148 -3.49 -12.68 10.26
CA PRO A 148 -4.65 -11.80 10.42
C PRO A 148 -5.90 -12.51 10.98
N ASN A 149 -5.99 -13.85 10.86
CA ASN A 149 -7.12 -14.65 11.33
C ASN A 149 -7.03 -15.08 12.81
N GLU A 150 -5.87 -14.95 13.46
CA GLU A 150 -5.66 -15.43 14.85
C GLU A 150 -5.57 -14.28 15.86
N VAL A 151 -5.04 -13.13 15.43
CA VAL A 151 -4.89 -11.94 16.28
C VAL A 151 -5.92 -10.92 15.81
N GLY A 152 -7.11 -10.95 16.40
CA GLY A 152 -8.15 -9.97 16.12
C GLY A 152 -7.58 -8.54 16.12
N PHE A 153 -8.00 -7.74 15.14
CA PHE A 153 -7.56 -6.35 15.05
C PHE A 153 -8.01 -5.57 16.29
N PRO A 154 -7.21 -4.60 16.77
CA PRO A 154 -7.58 -3.80 17.93
C PRO A 154 -8.93 -3.11 17.65
N SER A 155 -9.95 -3.50 18.41
CA SER A 155 -11.28 -2.95 18.36
C SER A 155 -11.24 -1.54 18.96
N GLY A 156 -11.20 -0.52 18.10
CA GLY A 156 -11.25 0.88 18.51
C GLY A 156 -9.95 1.35 19.17
N LEU A 157 -9.12 2.05 18.40
CA LEU A 157 -8.08 2.87 19.01
C LEU A 157 -8.70 4.11 19.65
N ASP A 158 -8.07 4.57 20.73
CA ASP A 158 -8.31 5.90 21.26
C ASP A 158 -8.07 6.95 20.16
N GLU A 159 -8.94 7.94 20.06
CA GLU A 159 -8.83 8.99 19.04
C GLU A 159 -7.51 9.75 19.19
N GLU A 160 -7.05 9.95 20.42
CA GLU A 160 -5.76 10.58 20.71
C GLU A 160 -4.58 9.76 20.17
N GLU A 161 -4.65 8.43 20.30
CA GLU A 161 -3.62 7.53 19.77
C GLU A 161 -3.60 7.53 18.25
N SER A 162 -4.77 7.47 17.61
CA SER A 162 -4.91 7.58 16.16
C SER A 162 -4.35 8.91 15.65
N ALA A 163 -4.67 10.03 16.31
CA ALA A 163 -4.16 11.36 15.94
C ALA A 163 -2.63 11.45 16.06
N ARG A 164 -2.04 10.88 17.12
CA ARG A 164 -0.59 10.82 17.29
C ARG A 164 0.07 9.98 16.18
N ASN A 165 -0.52 8.83 15.83
CA ASN A 165 -0.02 7.98 14.74
C ASN A 165 -0.05 8.73 13.40
N TRP A 166 -1.16 9.43 13.12
CA TRP A 166 -1.29 10.29 11.94
C TRP A 166 -0.20 11.35 11.89
N GLN A 167 0.03 12.07 12.99
CA GLN A 167 1.05 13.12 13.05
C GLN A 167 2.46 12.57 12.81
N GLU A 168 2.80 11.45 13.45
CA GLU A 168 4.11 10.82 13.32
C GLU A 168 4.36 10.33 11.90
N TRP A 169 3.40 9.62 11.31
CA TRP A 169 3.54 9.10 9.96
C TRP A 169 3.62 10.23 8.94
N CYS A 170 2.67 11.19 8.97
CA CYS A 170 2.63 12.31 8.02
C CYS A 170 3.89 13.18 8.06
N ALA A 171 4.53 13.36 9.21
CA ALA A 171 5.74 14.17 9.33
C ALA A 171 6.92 13.67 8.46
N GLY A 172 6.93 12.37 8.14
CA GLY A 172 7.97 11.74 7.33
C GLY A 172 7.58 11.45 5.89
N MET A 173 6.38 11.84 5.44
CA MET A 173 5.86 11.41 4.13
C MET A 173 6.27 12.29 2.95
N ASP A 174 6.28 11.66 1.78
CA ASP A 174 6.33 12.34 0.49
C ASP A 174 4.91 12.61 -0.05
N GLY A 175 4.80 12.98 -1.32
CA GLY A 175 3.50 13.30 -1.95
C GLY A 175 2.46 12.19 -1.86
N LEU A 176 2.86 10.93 -1.70
CA LEU A 176 1.92 9.81 -1.50
C LEU A 176 1.18 9.91 -0.16
N GLY A 177 1.79 10.54 0.85
CA GLY A 177 1.14 10.82 2.14
C GLY A 177 -0.10 11.69 1.98
N ALA A 178 -0.03 12.73 1.15
CA ALA A 178 -1.18 13.59 0.88
C ALA A 178 -2.32 12.81 0.20
N LEU A 179 -2.00 11.90 -0.73
CA LEU A 179 -3.00 11.04 -1.38
C LEU A 179 -3.70 10.11 -0.38
N VAL A 180 -2.95 9.54 0.57
CA VAL A 180 -3.52 8.72 1.65
C VAL A 180 -4.47 9.54 2.51
N THR A 181 -4.06 10.73 2.97
CA THR A 181 -4.92 11.61 3.78
C THR A 181 -6.21 11.99 3.05
N LEU A 182 -6.12 12.33 1.75
CA LEU A 182 -7.29 12.63 0.93
C LEU A 182 -8.20 11.41 0.79
N ALA A 183 -7.64 10.25 0.47
CA ALA A 183 -8.41 9.02 0.33
C ALA A 183 -9.15 8.63 1.62
N THR A 184 -8.49 8.77 2.78
CA THR A 184 -9.12 8.50 4.08
C THR A 184 -10.21 9.48 4.45
N SER A 185 -10.10 10.74 3.99
CA SER A 185 -11.16 11.73 4.21
C SER A 185 -12.41 11.45 3.38
N LEU A 186 -12.26 10.81 2.21
CA LEU A 186 -13.37 10.42 1.34
C LEU A 186 -14.13 9.20 1.87
N SER A 187 -13.45 8.31 2.59
CA SER A 187 -14.05 7.09 3.16
C SER A 187 -14.69 7.28 4.54
N ALA A 188 -14.37 8.38 5.23
CA ALA A 188 -14.88 8.69 6.58
C ALA A 188 -16.20 9.51 6.57
N ALA A 189 -16.78 9.74 5.40
CA ALA A 189 -18.07 10.40 5.19
C ALA A 189 -19.20 9.38 5.01
#